data_AF-A0A6A8GY78-F1
#
_entry.id   AF-A0A6A8GY78-F1
#
_cell.length_a   1.000
_cell.length_b   1.000
_cell.length_c   1.000
_cell.angle_alpha   90.00
_cell.angle_beta   90.00
_cell.angle_gamma   90.00
#
_symmetry.space_group_name_H-M   'P 1'
#
loop_
_entity.id
_entity.type
_entity.pdbx_description
1 polymer ?
#
loop_
_entity_poly.entity_id
_entity_poly.type
_entity_poly.pdbx_seq_one_letter_code
_entity_poly.pdbx_strand_id
1 'polypeptide(L)'
;MPPFTGGLVGYFAYDYLKYGKPKLKLTNKGDFNDLDSMLFKETVVFDHYRQKIVLIANVNPAELDESLEVAKKKLKNLRNVLAGKERFEFEKLELKSSLETEFSLQEMTRLR
;
A
#
# COMPACT_ATOMS: atom_id res chain seq x y z
N MET A 1 -3.14 7.19 -19.91
CA MET A 1 -2.33 7.09 -18.67
C MET A 1 -2.98 6.05 -17.76
N PRO A 2 -2.26 5.29 -16.93
CA PRO A 2 -2.88 4.36 -15.99
C PRO A 2 -3.86 5.05 -15.01
N PRO A 3 -4.81 4.33 -14.40
CA PRO A 3 -5.78 4.90 -13.46
C PRO A 3 -5.14 5.43 -12.17
N PHE A 4 -3.96 4.92 -11.81
CA PHE A 4 -3.16 5.41 -10.69
C PHE A 4 -1.76 5.77 -11.19
N THR A 5 -1.30 6.98 -10.86
CA THR A 5 -0.01 7.50 -11.31
C THR A 5 0.84 8.06 -10.18
N GLY A 6 0.44 7.82 -8.93
CA GLY A 6 1.04 8.42 -7.74
C GLY A 6 0.00 9.14 -6.90
N GLY A 7 0.33 9.35 -5.63
CA GLY A 7 -0.58 9.91 -4.64
C GLY A 7 -0.47 9.23 -3.28
N LEU A 8 -1.45 9.48 -2.43
CA LEU A 8 -1.55 8.86 -1.11
C LEU A 8 -2.04 7.42 -1.26
N VAL A 9 -1.29 6.46 -0.71
CA VAL A 9 -1.68 5.06 -0.63
C VAL A 9 -1.51 4.61 0.81
N GLY A 10 -2.53 3.93 1.33
CA GLY A 10 -2.62 3.59 2.74
C GLY A 10 -3.97 2.97 3.08
N TYR A 11 -4.30 2.96 4.36
CA TYR A 11 -5.57 2.49 4.87
C TYR A 11 -6.17 3.45 5.90
N PHE A 12 -7.50 3.39 6.02
CA PHE A 12 -8.24 3.96 7.14
C PHE A 12 -8.76 2.79 7.97
N ALA A 13 -8.39 2.72 9.25
CA ALA A 13 -8.89 1.69 10.14
C ALA A 13 -10.38 1.90 10.43
N TYR A 14 -11.06 0.85 10.87
CA TYR A 14 -12.45 0.96 11.31
C TYR A 14 -12.64 2.03 12.40
N ASP A 15 -11.69 2.09 13.34
CA ASP A 15 -11.71 3.05 14.45
C ASP A 15 -11.58 4.50 14.00
N TYR A 16 -11.13 4.77 12.78
CA TYR A 16 -11.11 6.12 12.19
C TYR A 16 -12.52 6.75 12.17
N LEU A 17 -13.58 5.94 12.13
CA LEU A 17 -14.96 6.44 12.10
C LEU A 17 -15.34 7.28 13.33
N LYS A 18 -14.68 7.07 14.48
CA LYS A 18 -14.94 7.84 15.72
C LYS A 18 -14.73 9.35 15.55
N TYR A 19 -13.81 9.76 14.67
CA TYR A 19 -13.55 11.18 14.39
C TYR A 19 -14.70 11.85 13.62
N GLY A 20 -15.41 11.08 12.78
CA GLY A 20 -16.60 11.57 12.05
C GLY A 20 -17.91 11.43 12.84
N LYS A 21 -17.95 10.56 13.85
CA LYS A 21 -19.14 10.32 14.68
C LYS A 21 -18.79 10.34 16.17
N PRO A 22 -18.79 11.52 16.82
CA PRO A 22 -18.37 11.68 18.23
C PRO A 22 -19.16 10.86 19.26
N LYS A 23 -20.39 10.43 18.92
CA LYS A 23 -21.21 9.57 19.79
C LYS A 23 -20.73 8.11 19.82
N LEU A 24 -19.90 7.71 18.85
CA LEU A 24 -19.39 6.35 18.72
C LEU A 24 -18.13 6.19 19.58
N LYS A 25 -18.25 5.44 20.68
CA LYS A 25 -17.13 5.13 21.57
C LYS A 25 -16.49 3.82 21.13
N LEU A 26 -15.50 3.91 20.24
CA LEU A 26 -14.65 2.77 19.88
C LEU A 26 -13.40 2.81 20.75
N THR A 27 -13.10 1.70 21.42
CA THR A 27 -11.83 1.50 22.13
C THR A 27 -10.95 0.60 21.29
N ASN A 28 -9.83 1.14 20.82
CA ASN A 28 -8.87 0.40 20.03
C ASN A 28 -8.29 -0.74 20.90
N LYS A 29 -8.56 -1.99 20.48
CA LYS A 29 -8.05 -3.18 21.16
C LYS A 29 -6.70 -3.64 20.60
N GLY A 30 -6.26 -3.08 19.48
CA GLY A 30 -5.02 -3.45 18.81
C GLY A 30 -4.01 -2.30 18.76
N ASP A 31 -2.79 -2.62 18.33
CA ASP A 31 -1.69 -1.66 18.17
C ASP A 31 -1.60 -1.17 16.71
N PHE A 32 -2.72 -0.70 16.17
CA PHE A 32 -2.81 -0.19 14.80
C PHE A 32 -3.17 1.29 14.79
N ASN A 33 -2.59 2.02 13.83
CA ASN A 33 -2.92 3.42 13.58
C ASN A 33 -4.34 3.53 13.00
N ASP A 34 -5.08 4.56 13.40
CA ASP A 34 -6.41 4.81 12.82
C ASP A 34 -6.35 5.18 11.32
N LEU A 35 -5.21 5.72 10.88
CA LEU A 35 -4.89 6.04 9.49
C LEU A 35 -3.38 5.89 9.32
N ASP A 36 -2.97 5.16 8.29
CA ASP A 36 -1.57 5.11 7.86
C ASP A 36 -1.52 5.22 6.34
N SER A 37 -0.83 6.25 5.83
CA SER A 37 -0.74 6.53 4.40
C SER A 37 0.61 7.13 4.05
N MET A 38 1.14 6.68 2.92
CA MET A 38 2.40 7.17 2.35
C MET A 38 2.14 7.89 1.03
N LEU A 39 2.93 8.93 0.77
CA LEU A 39 2.90 9.65 -0.50
C LEU A 39 3.85 8.97 -1.51
N PHE A 40 3.27 8.28 -2.48
CA PHE A 40 4.03 7.65 -3.56
C PHE A 40 4.16 8.59 -4.75
N LYS A 41 5.39 9.01 -5.02
CA LYS A 41 5.73 9.80 -6.21
C LYS A 41 6.27 8.92 -7.35
N GLU A 42 6.67 7.69 -7.04
CA GLU A 42 7.23 6.71 -7.97
C GLU A 42 6.36 5.47 -7.99
N THR A 43 5.94 5.04 -9.18
CA THR A 43 5.06 3.88 -9.33
C THR A 43 5.45 3.03 -10.53
N VAL A 44 5.40 1.72 -10.35
CA VAL A 44 5.53 0.72 -11.42
C VAL A 44 4.14 0.14 -11.68
N VAL A 45 3.63 0.33 -12.90
CA VAL A 45 2.30 -0.15 -13.29
C VAL A 45 2.43 -1.30 -14.29
N PHE A 46 1.80 -2.43 -13.97
CA PHE A 46 1.73 -3.60 -14.83
C PHE A 46 0.41 -3.59 -15.61
N ASP A 47 0.49 -3.27 -16.90
CA ASP A 47 -0.63 -3.36 -17.83
C ASP A 47 -0.68 -4.78 -18.42
N HIS A 48 -1.47 -5.64 -17.78
CA HIS A 48 -1.64 -7.03 -18.19
C HIS A 48 -2.30 -7.18 -19.57
N TYR A 49 -3.19 -6.26 -19.95
CA TYR A 49 -3.87 -6.32 -21.24
C TYR A 49 -2.93 -6.00 -22.40
N ARG A 50 -2.10 -4.94 -22.26
CA ARG A 50 -1.15 -4.52 -23.29
C ARG A 50 0.23 -5.17 -23.17
N GLN A 51 0.44 -5.99 -22.14
CA GLN A 51 1.73 -6.60 -21.79
C GLN A 51 2.85 -5.56 -21.66
N LYS A 52 2.59 -4.46 -20.95
CA LYS A 52 3.54 -3.36 -20.77
C LYS A 52 3.75 -3.05 -19.30
N ILE A 53 4.99 -2.69 -18.95
CA ILE A 53 5.32 -2.08 -17.67
C ILE A 53 5.49 -0.59 -17.90
N VAL A 54 4.75 0.23 -17.15
CA VAL A 54 4.82 1.69 -17.21
C VAL A 54 5.48 2.19 -15.94
N LEU A 55 6.59 2.92 -16.09
CA LEU A 55 7.31 3.55 -14.98
C LEU A 55 6.91 5.03 -14.92
N ILE A 56 6.52 5.49 -13.74
CA ILE A 56 6.07 6.87 -13.53
C ILE A 56 6.84 7.45 -12.35
N ALA A 57 7.36 8.66 -12.53
CA ALA A 57 7.99 9.46 -11.48
C ALA A 57 7.43 10.89 -11.54
N ASN A 58 6.73 11.31 -10.50
CA ASN A 58 6.11 12.64 -10.42
C ASN A 58 7.14 13.67 -9.96
N VAL A 59 7.13 14.84 -10.62
CA VAL A 59 8.03 15.96 -10.35
C VAL A 59 7.33 17.05 -9.53
N ASN A 60 8.08 17.79 -8.72
CA ASN A 60 7.58 18.99 -8.06
C ASN A 60 7.61 20.16 -9.06
N PRO A 61 6.47 20.76 -9.43
CA PRO A 61 6.47 21.87 -10.40
C PRO A 61 7.14 23.13 -9.86
N ALA A 62 7.26 23.30 -8.54
CA ALA A 62 7.94 24.45 -7.94
C ALA A 62 9.47 24.40 -8.10
N GLU A 63 10.04 23.20 -8.32
CA GLU A 63 11.47 22.93 -8.42
C GLU A 63 11.72 22.07 -9.67
N LEU A 64 11.20 22.55 -10.81
CA LEU A 64 11.02 21.71 -12.00
C LEU A 64 12.33 21.10 -12.51
N ASP A 65 13.37 21.90 -12.68
CA ASP A 65 14.64 21.45 -13.27
C ASP A 65 15.31 20.37 -12.41
N GLU A 66 15.45 20.62 -11.10
CA GLU A 66 16.03 19.66 -10.17
C GLU A 66 15.18 18.39 -10.05
N SER A 67 13.86 18.55 -9.87
CA SER A 67 12.93 17.43 -9.73
C SER A 67 12.90 16.56 -10.98
N LEU A 68 12.99 17.16 -12.17
CA LEU A 68 13.03 16.43 -13.42
C LEU A 68 14.30 15.58 -13.55
N GLU A 69 15.46 16.13 -13.17
CA GLU A 69 16.72 15.37 -13.17
C GLU A 69 16.68 14.21 -12.16
N VAL A 70 16.11 14.43 -10.97
CA VAL A 70 15.89 13.37 -9.97
C VAL A 70 14.95 12.30 -10.52
N ALA A 71 13.84 12.68 -11.16
CA ALA A 71 12.88 11.74 -11.75
C ALA A 71 13.50 10.90 -12.87
N LYS A 72 14.30 11.51 -13.76
CA LYS A 72 15.05 10.79 -14.82
C LYS A 72 15.98 9.75 -14.22
N LYS A 73 16.74 10.10 -13.17
CA LYS A 73 17.63 9.17 -12.46
C LYS A 73 16.86 8.01 -11.86
N LYS A 74 15.73 8.28 -11.18
CA LYS A 74 14.86 7.26 -10.59
C LYS A 74 14.29 6.30 -11.64
N LEU A 75 13.75 6.82 -12.74
CA LEU A 75 13.25 5.99 -13.85
C LEU A 75 14.34 5.11 -14.45
N LYS A 76 15.56 5.65 -14.64
CA LYS A 76 16.70 4.88 -15.12
C LYS A 76 17.07 3.75 -14.15
N ASN A 77 17.09 4.03 -12.85
CA ASN A 77 17.37 3.04 -11.81
C ASN A 77 16.31 1.94 -11.78
N LEU A 78 15.03 2.29 -11.74
CA LEU A 78 13.91 1.32 -11.78
C LEU A 78 13.97 0.43 -13.01
N ARG A 79 14.21 1.01 -14.19
CA ARG A 79 14.39 0.26 -15.43
C ARG A 79 15.56 -0.73 -15.32
N ASN A 80 16.69 -0.31 -14.76
CA ASN A 80 17.86 -1.17 -14.62
C ASN A 80 17.59 -2.33 -13.65
N VAL A 81 16.89 -2.09 -12.53
CA VAL A 81 16.49 -3.14 -11.58
C VAL A 81 15.57 -4.15 -12.28
N LEU A 82 14.56 -3.69 -13.00
CA LEU A 82 13.61 -4.55 -13.71
C LEU A 82 14.23 -5.33 -14.88
N ALA A 83 15.27 -4.77 -15.51
CA ALA A 83 16.04 -5.43 -16.57
C ALA A 83 17.16 -6.34 -16.03
N GLY A 84 17.40 -6.32 -14.71
CA GLY A 84 18.38 -7.16 -14.04
C GLY A 84 18.06 -8.65 -14.20
N LYS A 85 19.09 -9.49 -14.08
CA LYS A 85 18.94 -10.95 -14.11
C LYS A 85 18.71 -11.56 -12.73
N GLU A 86 18.88 -10.76 -11.68
CA GLU A 86 18.68 -11.21 -10.31
C GLU A 86 17.19 -11.53 -10.09
N ARG A 87 16.93 -12.78 -9.73
CA ARG A 87 15.62 -13.22 -9.30
C ARG A 87 15.70 -13.48 -7.81
N PHE A 88 14.81 -12.86 -7.07
CA PHE A 88 14.63 -13.20 -5.67
C PHE A 88 13.77 -14.46 -5.60
N GLU A 89 14.31 -15.54 -5.07
CA GLU A 89 13.51 -16.72 -4.74
C GLU A 89 12.78 -16.45 -3.43
N PHE A 90 11.45 -16.40 -3.49
CA PHE A 90 10.64 -16.29 -2.30
C PHE A 90 10.54 -17.65 -1.64
N GLU A 91 10.89 -17.71 -0.36
CA GLU A 91 10.54 -18.86 0.47
C GLU A 91 9.02 -19.05 0.48
N LYS A 92 8.59 -20.30 0.41
CA LYS A 92 7.18 -20.62 0.49
C LYS A 92 6.65 -20.19 1.86
N LEU A 93 5.66 -19.30 1.85
CA LEU A 93 5.01 -18.87 3.09
C LEU A 93 4.19 -20.02 3.66
N GLU A 94 4.47 -20.38 4.91
CA GLU A 94 3.72 -21.37 5.67
C GLU A 94 3.18 -20.74 6.95
N LEU A 95 1.99 -21.18 7.38
CA LEU A 95 1.41 -20.74 8.63
C LEU A 95 2.27 -21.26 9.79
N LYS A 96 2.77 -20.33 10.61
CA LYS A 96 3.57 -20.67 11.80
C LYS A 96 2.73 -21.25 12.94
N SER A 97 1.42 -21.07 12.88
CA SER A 97 0.46 -21.56 13.87
C SER A 97 -0.89 -21.84 13.22
N SER A 98 -1.70 -22.66 13.88
CA SER A 98 -3.10 -22.85 13.52
C SER A 98 -3.90 -21.55 13.69
N LEU A 99 -4.94 -21.39 12.88
CA LEU A 99 -5.92 -20.32 13.08
C LEU A 99 -6.79 -20.65 14.29
N GLU A 100 -6.81 -19.74 15.27
CA GLU A 100 -7.64 -19.86 16.46
C GLU A 100 -8.78 -18.84 16.39
N THR A 101 -9.96 -19.24 16.88
CA THR A 101 -11.11 -18.35 16.97
C THR A 101 -11.03 -17.53 18.24
N GLU A 102 -11.27 -16.22 18.15
CA GLU A 102 -11.39 -15.36 19.33
C GLU A 102 -12.60 -15.74 20.22
N PHE A 103 -13.64 -16.33 19.62
CA PHE A 103 -14.87 -16.74 20.31
C PHE A 103 -15.25 -18.18 19.98
N SER A 104 -15.81 -18.89 20.95
CA SER A 104 -16.45 -20.19 20.74
C SER A 104 -17.79 -20.06 19.99
N LEU A 105 -18.27 -21.18 19.43
CA LEU A 105 -19.56 -21.22 18.73
C LEU A 105 -20.74 -20.79 19.63
N GLN A 106 -20.70 -21.16 20.92
CA GLN A 106 -21.72 -20.78 21.88
C GLN A 106 -21.71 -19.26 22.16
N GLU A 107 -20.52 -18.66 22.27
CA GLU A 107 -20.39 -17.21 22.45
C GLU A 107 -20.89 -16.45 21.23
N MET A 108 -20.55 -16.89 20.01
CA MET A 108 -21.06 -16.29 18.78
C MET A 108 -22.59 -16.36 18.67
N THR A 109 -23.20 -17.45 19.13
CA THR A 109 -24.67 -17.61 19.09
C THR A 109 -25.38 -16.66 20.05
N ARG A 110 -24.73 -16.28 21.17
CA ARG A 110 -25.27 -15.34 22.16
C ARG A 110 -25.13 -13.86 21.77
N LEU A 111 -24.29 -13.55 20.77
CA LEU A 111 -24.05 -12.19 20.27
C LEU A 111 -25.06 -11.74 19.18
N ARG A 112 -26.00 -12.62 18.79
CA ARG A 112 -27.08 -12.32 17.84
C ARG A 112 -28.31 -11.70 18.49
#